data_AF-X8KA74-F1
#
_entry.id   AF-X8KA74-F1
#
_cell.length_a   1.000
_cell.length_b   1.000
_cell.length_c   1.000
_cell.angle_alpha   90.00
_cell.angle_beta   90.00
_cell.angle_gamma   90.00
#
_symmetry.space_group_name_H-M   'P 1'
#
loop_
_entity.id
_entity.type
_entity.pdbx_description
1 polymer ?
#
loop_
_entity_poly.entity_id
_entity_poly.type
_entity_poly.pdbx_seq_one_letter_code
_entity_poly.pdbx_strand_id
1 'polypeptide(L)'
;MIPKFRAWMKSLKWMCDVTNISFDSKFLDICHQGDTERCTEMSVEFDEIELMQSTGLKDLNGVEIFEGDIVQFFDSLYTVF
;
A
#
# COMPACT_ATOMS: atom_id res chain seq x y z
N MET A 1 -15.83 -7.40 -3.80
CA MET A 1 -14.52 -7.05 -3.19
C MET A 1 -14.63 -5.62 -2.67
N ILE A 2 -14.19 -5.37 -1.44
CA ILE A 2 -14.12 -4.00 -0.90
C ILE A 2 -12.75 -3.43 -1.32
N PRO A 3 -12.69 -2.31 -2.05
CA PRO A 3 -11.42 -1.70 -2.41
C PRO A 3 -10.61 -1.31 -1.17
N LYS A 4 -9.34 -1.72 -1.14
CA LYS A 4 -8.37 -1.37 -0.10
C LYS A 4 -7.04 -1.09 -0.76
N PHE A 5 -6.34 -0.05 -0.31
CA PHE A 5 -5.10 0.42 -0.90
C PHE A 5 -4.05 0.66 0.18
N ARG A 6 -2.79 0.48 -0.21
CA ARG A 6 -1.61 1.01 0.49
C ARG A 6 -0.77 1.79 -0.53
N ALA A 7 0.09 2.67 -0.05
CA ALA A 7 0.92 3.50 -0.91
C ALA A 7 2.39 3.42 -0.50
N TRP A 8 3.27 3.27 -1.48
CA TRP A 8 4.70 3.44 -1.30
C TRP A 8 5.08 4.89 -1.59
N MET A 9 5.56 5.62 -0.57
CA MET A 9 5.99 7.01 -0.72
C MET A 9 7.46 7.09 -1.09
N LYS A 10 7.76 7.64 -2.26
CA LYS A 10 9.09 7.58 -2.90
C LYS A 10 10.16 8.35 -2.11
N SER A 11 9.80 9.52 -1.59
CA SER A 11 10.72 10.45 -0.93
C SER A 11 11.22 9.94 0.42
N LEU A 12 10.31 9.54 1.31
CA LEU A 12 10.67 9.03 2.65
C LEU A 12 10.85 7.51 2.69
N LYS A 13 10.55 6.80 1.60
CA LYS A 13 10.62 5.32 1.50
C LYS A 13 9.76 4.63 2.54
N TRP A 14 8.53 5.12 2.69
CA TRP A 14 7.56 4.59 3.63
C TRP A 14 6.49 3.79 2.90
N MET A 15 6.11 2.66 3.50
CA MET A 15 4.82 2.02 3.19
C MET A 15 3.77 2.63 4.11
N CYS A 16 2.68 3.11 3.53
CA CYS A 16 1.65 3.84 4.24
C CYS A 16 0.27 3.27 3.91
N ASP A 17 -0.62 3.30 4.90
CA ASP A 17 -2.04 3.02 4.67
C ASP A 17 -2.69 4.22 4.00
N VAL A 18 -3.60 3.96 3.05
CA VAL A 18 -4.35 5.01 2.36
C VAL A 18 -5.70 5.19 3.04
N THR A 19 -5.98 6.41 3.50
CA THR A 19 -7.22 6.75 4.20
C THR A 19 -8.20 7.50 3.29
N ASN A 20 -7.70 8.25 2.31
CA ASN A 20 -8.52 8.93 1.30
C ASN A 20 -7.80 8.97 -0.06
N ILE A 21 -8.58 8.91 -1.14
CA ILE A 21 -8.11 9.11 -2.50
C ILE A 21 -9.02 10.13 -3.17
N SER A 22 -8.46 11.27 -3.59
CA SER A 22 -9.15 12.24 -4.43
C SER A 22 -8.61 12.18 -5.85
N PHE A 23 -9.37 11.55 -6.76
CA PHE A 23 -8.99 11.46 -8.17
C PHE A 23 -9.11 12.81 -8.90
N ASP A 24 -10.11 13.63 -8.55
CA ASP A 24 -10.32 14.94 -9.16
C ASP A 24 -9.19 15.90 -8.82
N SER A 25 -8.77 15.92 -7.55
CA SER A 25 -7.69 16.78 -7.08
C SER A 25 -6.30 16.14 -7.18
N LYS A 26 -6.22 14.87 -7.58
CA LYS A 26 -4.98 14.08 -7.72
C LYS A 26 -4.08 14.11 -6.47
N PHE A 27 -4.68 13.88 -5.29
CA PHE A 27 -3.96 13.66 -4.05
C PHE A 27 -4.54 12.49 -3.24
N LEU A 28 -3.76 11.99 -2.29
CA LEU A 28 -4.15 10.95 -1.35
C LEU A 28 -3.85 11.41 0.06
N ASP A 29 -4.69 11.00 1.01
CA ASP A 29 -4.34 11.07 2.43
C ASP A 29 -3.78 9.71 2.86
N ILE A 30 -2.63 9.73 3.50
CA ILE A 30 -1.91 8.53 3.95
C ILE A 30 -1.59 8.60 5.45
N CYS A 31 -1.53 7.44 6.08
CA CYS A 31 -1.07 7.25 7.46
C CYS A 31 0.16 6.35 7.45
N HIS A 32 1.28 6.85 8.01
CA HIS A 32 2.45 6.04 8.30
C HIS A 32 2.49 5.70 9.79
N GLN A 33 2.49 4.41 10.11
CA GLN A 33 2.68 3.92 11.46
C GLN A 33 4.16 3.52 11.63
N GLY A 34 4.94 4.40 12.27
CA GLY A 34 6.36 4.15 12.57
C GLY A 34 6.58 3.36 13.86
N ASP A 35 7.80 3.41 14.40
CA ASP A 35 8.19 2.67 15.62
C ASP A 35 7.52 3.18 16.92
N THR A 36 6.89 4.36 16.87
CA THR A 36 6.14 4.92 18.00
C THR A 36 4.64 4.77 17.77
N GLU A 37 3.83 4.70 18.83
CA GLU A 37 2.36 4.57 18.74
C GLU A 37 1.64 5.73 18.02
N ARG A 38 2.37 6.71 17.47
CA ARG A 38 1.82 7.84 16.72
C ARG A 38 1.78 7.51 15.22
N CYS A 39 0.58 7.60 14.64
CA CYS A 39 0.44 7.69 13.18
C CYS A 39 0.86 9.09 12.72
N THR A 40 1.64 9.16 11.64
CA THR A 40 1.89 10.40 10.89
C THR A 40 0.92 10.45 9.71
N GLU A 41 -0.01 11.40 9.75
CA GLU A 41 -0.98 11.65 8.67
C GLU A 41 -0.47 12.76 7.74
N MET A 42 -0.61 12.57 6.43
CA MET A 42 -0.21 13.56 5.43
C MET A 42 -0.98 13.40 4.13
N SER A 43 -1.17 14.52 3.41
CA SER A 43 -1.67 14.52 2.04
C SER A 43 -0.49 14.53 1.06
N VAL A 44 -0.53 13.66 0.05
CA VAL A 44 0.54 13.47 -0.94
C VAL A 44 -0.03 13.48 -2.35
N GLU A 45 0.73 14.03 -3.28
CA GLU A 45 0.40 14.01 -4.70
C GLU A 45 0.61 12.60 -5.28
N PHE A 46 -0.16 12.25 -6.32
CA PHE A 46 -0.04 10.93 -6.99
C PHE A 46 1.38 10.65 -7.49
N ASP A 47 2.11 11.68 -7.94
CA ASP A 47 3.45 11.52 -8.50
C ASP A 47 4.50 11.11 -7.44
N GLU A 48 4.25 11.41 -6.17
CA GLU A 48 5.14 11.09 -5.04
C GLU A 48 4.93 9.67 -4.49
N ILE A 49 3.90 8.96 -4.97
CA ILE A 49 3.56 7.62 -4.49
C ILE A 49 3.51 6.59 -5.61
N GLU A 50 3.56 5.32 -5.21
CA GLU A 50 3.07 4.18 -5.98
C GLU A 50 1.87 3.60 -5.23
N LEU A 51 0.69 3.59 -5.86
CA LEU A 51 -0.52 3.06 -5.26
C LEU A 51 -0.59 1.55 -5.51
N MET A 52 -0.89 0.77 -4.48
CA MET A 52 -0.97 -0.70 -4.55
C MET A 52 -2.33 -1.17 -4.04
N GLN A 53 -3.12 -1.84 -4.89
CA GLN A 53 -4.43 -2.34 -4.50
C GLN A 53 -4.35 -3.72 -3.84
N SER A 54 -5.22 -3.97 -2.86
CA SER A 54 -5.43 -5.31 -2.32
C SER A 54 -6.03 -6.23 -3.38
N THR A 55 -5.52 -7.47 -3.45
CA THR A 55 -6.08 -8.56 -4.26
C THR A 55 -7.33 -9.19 -3.62
N GLY A 56 -7.60 -8.91 -2.34
CA GLY A 56 -8.61 -9.59 -1.53
C GLY A 56 -8.22 -11.03 -1.12
N LEU A 57 -7.04 -11.50 -1.51
CA LEU A 57 -6.49 -12.79 -1.12
C LEU A 57 -5.53 -12.63 0.07
N LYS A 58 -5.35 -13.74 0.80
CA LYS A 58 -4.38 -13.82 1.88
C LYS A 58 -3.37 -14.92 1.58
N ASP A 59 -2.14 -14.71 2.01
CA ASP A 59 -1.09 -15.73 1.98
C ASP A 59 -1.37 -16.85 3.00
N LEU A 60 -0.46 -17.83 3.07
CA LEU A 60 -0.57 -18.95 4.01
C LEU A 60 -0.58 -18.51 5.49
N ASN A 61 -0.01 -17.34 5.80
CA ASN A 61 0.05 -16.77 7.14
C ASN A 61 -1.12 -15.84 7.47
N GLY A 62 -2.08 -15.67 6.54
CA GLY A 62 -3.22 -14.80 6.71
C GLY A 62 -2.92 -13.31 6.46
N VAL A 63 -1.75 -12.98 5.93
CA VAL A 63 -1.37 -11.62 5.50
C VAL A 63 -2.02 -11.34 4.15
N GLU A 64 -2.69 -10.20 4.05
CA GLU A 64 -3.34 -9.78 2.80
C GLU A 64 -2.29 -9.44 1.73
N ILE A 65 -2.51 -9.92 0.51
CA ILE A 65 -1.59 -9.71 -0.63
C ILE A 65 -2.06 -8.50 -1.44
N PHE A 66 -1.14 -7.58 -1.71
CA PHE A 66 -1.36 -6.40 -2.53
C PHE A 66 -0.58 -6.50 -3.85
N GLU A 67 -0.99 -5.72 -4.85
CA GLU A 67 -0.21 -5.49 -6.07
C GLU A 67 1.23 -5.10 -5.73
N GLY A 68 2.20 -5.64 -6.45
CA GLY A 68 3.63 -5.44 -6.20
C GLY A 68 4.23 -6.26 -5.06
N ASP A 69 3.45 -7.03 -4.30
CA ASP A 69 4.01 -8.00 -3.37
C ASP A 69 4.77 -9.13 -4.10
N ILE A 70 5.86 -9.57 -3.48
CA ILE A 70 6.62 -10.74 -3.91
C ILE A 70 6.16 -11.91 -3.05
N VAL A 71 5.58 -12.93 -3.70
CA VAL A 71 5.09 -14.13 -3.03
C VAL A 71 5.87 -15.35 -3.48
N GLN A 72 6.16 -16.24 -2.53
CA GLN A 72 6.77 -17.54 -2.83
C GLN A 72 5.65 -18.55 -3.07
N PHE A 73 5.68 -19.20 -4.23
CA PHE A 73 4.75 -20.27 -4.59
C PHE A 73 5.60 -21.50 -4.91
N PHE A 74 5.40 -22.63 -4.22
CA PHE A 74 6.18 -23.88 -4.30
C PHE A 74 7.32 -23.90 -5.36
N ASP A 75 8.57 -23.83 -4.89
CA ASP A 75 9.82 -23.80 -5.67
C ASP A 75 10.04 -22.64 -6.69
N SER A 76 9.22 -21.57 -6.71
CA SER A 76 9.48 -20.36 -7.52
C SER A 76 8.89 -19.07 -6.94
N LEU A 77 9.48 -17.91 -7.29
CA LEU A 77 8.96 -16.59 -6.95
C LEU A 77 7.99 -16.10 -8.04
N TYR A 78 6.84 -15.53 -7.65
CA TYR A 78 5.93 -14.85 -8.56
C TYR A 78 5.64 -13.42 -8.06
N THR A 79 5.48 -12.48 -8.99
CA THR A 79 5.18 -11.07 -8.69
C THR A 79 3.75 -10.77 -9.12
N VAL A 80 3.00 -10.08 -8.26
CA VAL A 80 1.64 -9.60 -8.58
C VAL A 80 1.76 -8.28 -9.33
N PHE A 81 1.22 -8.22 -10.55
CA PHE A 81 1.17 -7.01 -11.39
C PHE A 81 -0.19 -6.32 -11.28
#